data_AF-A0A314Y283-F1
#
_entry.id   AF-A0A314Y283-F1
#
_cell.length_a   1.000
_cell.length_b   1.000
_cell.length_c   1.000
_cell.angle_alpha   90.00
_cell.angle_beta   90.00
_cell.angle_gamma   90.00
#
_symmetry.space_group_name_H-M   'P 1'
#
loop_
_entity.id
_entity.type
_entity.pdbx_description
1 polymer ?
#
loop_
_entity_poly.entity_id
_entity_poly.type
_entity_poly.pdbx_seq_one_letter_code
_entity_poly.pdbx_strand_id
1 'polypeptide(L)'
;MASAAIFSSLRRRRSPSLEAFLAPVDLSDVALVQTLVSVTAEIASSFSDKFFSFQKRNSRSLVRKVEIFLVLLEYLRDSGSALPWTAVICLKELYLLLYRSKILLDYCAQSSKLWLLLQNHPISGHFHDLNKEISTLLDVFPMEDVELGEDVREQIELLQRQARRAKLLSMKEMRRGGALLMEFLMTLQSAQKLLQNALQLLLPLRLHLLPTKQPQGF
;
A
#
# COMPACT_ATOMS: atom_id res chain seq x y z
N MET A 1 9.19 -2.36 -17.82
CA MET A 1 7.87 -2.90 -18.26
C MET A 1 7.34 -4.08 -17.41
N ALA A 2 8.07 -4.61 -16.42
CA ALA A 2 7.61 -5.73 -15.58
C ALA A 2 6.67 -5.34 -14.40
N SER A 3 6.62 -4.07 -14.01
CA SER A 3 5.77 -3.60 -12.89
C SER A 3 4.27 -3.68 -13.21
N ALA A 4 3.88 -3.45 -14.48
CA ALA A 4 2.48 -3.49 -14.92
C ALA A 4 1.85 -4.90 -14.90
N ALA A 5 2.66 -5.96 -15.02
CA ALA A 5 2.19 -7.35 -15.06
C ALA A 5 1.87 -7.92 -13.67
N ILE A 6 2.46 -7.38 -12.60
CA ILE A 6 2.13 -7.81 -11.23
C ILE A 6 0.78 -7.23 -10.82
N PHE A 7 0.54 -5.95 -11.17
CA PHE A 7 -0.77 -5.31 -11.02
C PHE A 7 -1.87 -5.95 -11.88
N SER A 8 -1.55 -6.60 -13.02
CA SER A 8 -2.57 -7.29 -13.83
C SER A 8 -3.15 -8.53 -13.12
N SER A 9 -2.38 -9.18 -12.24
CA SER A 9 -2.87 -10.28 -11.40
C SER A 9 -3.66 -9.80 -10.16
N LEU A 10 -3.29 -8.65 -9.59
CA LEU A 10 -4.09 -7.91 -8.58
C LEU A 10 -5.43 -7.41 -9.18
N ARG A 11 -5.41 -7.00 -10.46
CA ARG A 11 -6.56 -6.46 -11.21
C ARG A 11 -7.77 -7.39 -11.26
N ARG A 12 -7.59 -8.70 -11.14
CA ARG A 12 -8.68 -9.67 -11.27
C ARG A 12 -9.65 -9.70 -10.08
N ARG A 13 -9.39 -8.99 -8.97
CA ARG A 13 -10.29 -8.99 -7.81
C ARG A 13 -10.86 -7.65 -7.35
N ARG A 14 -10.30 -6.53 -7.77
CA ARG A 14 -10.91 -5.18 -7.82
C ARG A 14 -9.78 -4.21 -8.13
N SER A 15 -9.61 -3.88 -9.41
CA SER A 15 -8.91 -2.63 -9.70
C SER A 15 -9.78 -1.49 -9.19
N PRO A 16 -9.16 -0.47 -8.60
CA PRO A 16 -9.82 0.81 -8.43
C PRO A 16 -10.52 1.27 -9.70
N SER A 17 -11.67 1.93 -9.56
CA SER A 17 -12.22 2.69 -10.68
C SER A 17 -11.21 3.77 -11.09
N LEU A 18 -11.21 4.13 -12.37
CA LEU A 18 -10.41 5.25 -12.88
C LEU A 18 -10.72 6.54 -12.10
N GLU A 19 -11.98 6.71 -11.71
CA GLU A 19 -12.46 7.82 -10.87
C GLU A 19 -11.74 7.90 -9.51
N ALA A 20 -11.41 6.77 -8.87
CA ALA A 20 -10.65 6.78 -7.61
C ALA A 20 -9.21 7.30 -7.78
N PHE A 21 -8.66 7.31 -9.00
CA PHE A 21 -7.37 7.96 -9.28
C PHE A 21 -7.51 9.44 -9.66
N LEU A 22 -8.70 9.88 -10.05
CA LEU A 22 -9.01 11.25 -10.49
C LEU A 22 -9.70 12.09 -9.39
N ALA A 23 -10.16 11.44 -8.31
CA ALA A 23 -11.11 11.98 -7.35
C ALA A 23 -10.73 13.28 -6.61
N PRO A 24 -9.46 13.65 -6.35
CA PRO A 24 -9.20 14.88 -5.59
C PRO A 24 -8.92 16.11 -6.47
N VAL A 25 -8.94 16.03 -7.81
CA VAL A 25 -8.52 17.15 -8.67
C VAL A 25 -9.41 18.38 -8.48
N ASP A 26 -10.72 18.20 -8.33
CA ASP A 26 -11.72 19.29 -8.30
C ASP A 26 -12.33 19.57 -6.91
N LEU A 27 -11.78 18.99 -5.84
CA LEU A 27 -12.31 19.19 -4.49
C LEU A 27 -11.85 20.55 -3.91
N SER A 28 -12.76 21.24 -3.24
CA SER A 28 -12.40 22.34 -2.34
C SER A 28 -11.59 21.81 -1.15
N ASP A 29 -10.80 22.67 -0.50
CA ASP A 29 -9.93 22.27 0.62
C ASP A 29 -10.70 21.55 1.72
N VAL A 30 -11.87 22.08 2.09
CA VAL A 30 -12.75 21.48 3.11
C VAL A 30 -13.26 20.10 2.66
N ALA A 31 -13.72 19.98 1.40
CA ALA A 31 -14.20 18.70 0.87
C ALA A 31 -13.08 17.67 0.75
N LEU A 32 -11.86 18.11 0.39
CA LEU A 32 -10.66 17.28 0.32
C LEU A 32 -10.30 16.71 1.68
N VAL A 33 -10.19 17.57 2.71
CA VAL A 33 -9.87 17.15 4.08
C VAL A 33 -10.95 16.18 4.61
N GLN A 34 -12.24 16.50 4.42
CA GLN A 34 -13.33 15.63 4.84
C GLN A 34 -13.28 14.26 4.16
N THR A 35 -12.98 14.23 2.86
CA THR A 35 -12.82 12.98 2.10
C THR A 35 -11.64 12.17 2.61
N LEU A 36 -10.50 12.83 2.88
CA LEU A 36 -9.31 12.19 3.43
C LEU A 36 -9.57 11.62 4.82
N VAL A 37 -10.23 12.35 5.72
CA VAL A 37 -10.62 11.82 7.04
C VAL A 37 -11.45 10.57 6.88
N SER A 38 -12.49 10.59 6.04
CA SER A 38 -13.37 9.45 5.80
C SER A 38 -12.59 8.21 5.31
N VAL A 39 -11.76 8.37 4.28
CA VAL A 39 -10.96 7.27 3.72
C VAL A 39 -9.93 6.76 4.74
N THR A 40 -9.27 7.65 5.47
CA THR A 40 -8.25 7.28 6.44
C THR A 40 -8.85 6.54 7.63
N ALA A 41 -10.00 7.00 8.13
CA ALA A 41 -10.74 6.34 9.21
C ALA A 41 -11.27 4.95 8.79
N GLU A 42 -11.75 4.82 7.55
CA GLU A 42 -12.15 3.53 6.99
C GLU A 42 -10.96 2.55 6.95
N ILE A 43 -9.79 3.00 6.49
CA ILE A 43 -8.58 2.16 6.44
C ILE A 43 -8.14 1.79 7.86
N ALA A 44 -8.06 2.75 8.78
CA ALA A 44 -7.65 2.50 10.17
C ALA A 44 -8.58 1.44 10.80
N SER A 45 -9.89 1.71 10.84
CA SER A 45 -10.87 0.78 11.42
C SER A 45 -10.87 -0.62 10.76
N SER A 46 -10.61 -0.71 9.45
CA SER A 46 -10.55 -1.99 8.74
C SER A 46 -9.32 -2.83 9.09
N PHE A 47 -8.20 -2.20 9.47
CA PHE A 47 -6.90 -2.87 9.53
C PHE A 47 -6.17 -2.79 10.89
N SER A 48 -6.59 -1.94 11.84
CA SER A 48 -5.92 -1.79 13.16
C SER A 48 -5.77 -3.12 13.91
N ASP A 49 -6.83 -3.91 13.98
CA ASP A 49 -6.84 -5.22 14.67
C ASP A 49 -6.70 -6.41 13.71
N LYS A 50 -6.37 -6.15 12.44
CA LYS A 50 -6.32 -7.20 11.42
C LYS A 50 -5.08 -8.07 11.59
N PHE A 51 -5.30 -9.38 11.63
CA PHE A 51 -4.22 -10.35 11.60
C PHE A 51 -3.69 -10.57 10.17
N PHE A 52 -2.43 -10.23 9.96
CA PHE A 52 -1.71 -10.52 8.71
C PHE A 52 -0.84 -11.77 8.88
N SER A 53 -0.89 -12.73 7.96
CA SER A 53 -0.07 -13.95 8.08
C SER A 53 1.38 -13.71 7.63
N PHE A 54 1.59 -12.91 6.58
CA PHE A 54 2.88 -12.45 6.06
C PHE A 54 2.98 -10.93 6.13
N GLN A 55 4.21 -10.40 6.04
CA GLN A 55 4.47 -8.96 6.06
C GLN A 55 3.91 -8.22 7.29
N LYS A 56 3.68 -8.94 8.41
CA LYS A 56 3.11 -8.42 9.66
C LYS A 56 3.67 -7.09 10.11
N ARG A 57 5.01 -6.97 10.13
CA ARG A 57 5.69 -5.74 10.56
C ARG A 57 5.42 -4.59 9.61
N ASN A 58 5.46 -4.85 8.30
CA ASN A 58 5.21 -3.85 7.27
C ASN A 58 3.74 -3.40 7.28
N SER A 59 2.78 -4.32 7.33
CA SER A 59 1.36 -3.99 7.44
C SER A 59 1.07 -3.18 8.71
N ARG A 60 1.52 -3.66 9.88
CA ARG A 60 1.33 -2.94 11.17
C ARG A 60 2.04 -1.58 11.20
N SER A 61 3.15 -1.44 10.50
CA SER A 61 3.84 -0.15 10.37
C SER A 61 3.04 0.79 9.47
N LEU A 62 2.51 0.31 8.34
CA LEU A 62 1.71 1.12 7.43
C LEU A 62 0.40 1.57 8.09
N VAL A 63 -0.31 0.67 8.77
CA VAL A 63 -1.55 1.01 9.50
C VAL A 63 -1.31 2.07 10.55
N ARG A 64 -0.21 1.97 11.33
CA ARG A 64 0.16 3.03 12.29
C ARG A 64 0.40 4.39 11.64
N LYS A 65 1.02 4.42 10.45
CA LYS A 65 1.20 5.69 9.72
C LYS A 65 -0.13 6.27 9.26
N VAL A 66 -1.05 5.42 8.80
CA VAL A 66 -2.43 5.80 8.47
C VAL A 66 -3.14 6.38 9.68
N GLU A 67 -3.02 5.76 10.86
CA GLU A 67 -3.59 6.28 12.12
C GLU A 67 -3.00 7.66 12.49
N ILE A 68 -1.70 7.88 12.33
CA ILE A 68 -1.08 9.18 12.56
C ILE A 68 -1.59 10.23 11.56
N PHE A 69 -1.74 9.86 10.28
CA PHE A 69 -2.35 10.75 9.29
C PHE A 69 -3.80 11.07 9.64
N LEU A 70 -4.56 10.13 10.20
CA LEU A 70 -5.94 10.38 10.63
C LEU A 70 -5.97 11.50 11.68
N VAL A 71 -5.10 11.44 12.70
CA VAL A 71 -4.99 12.48 13.74
C VAL A 71 -4.70 13.86 13.12
N LEU A 72 -3.75 13.94 12.18
CA LEU A 72 -3.47 15.19 11.46
C LEU A 72 -4.70 15.70 10.71
N LEU A 73 -5.38 14.82 9.96
CA LEU A 73 -6.51 15.21 9.12
C LEU A 73 -7.73 15.63 9.94
N GLU A 74 -7.99 14.97 11.07
CA GLU A 74 -9.02 15.37 12.02
C GLU A 74 -8.73 16.75 12.61
N TYR A 75 -7.47 17.01 12.99
CA TYR A 75 -7.06 18.33 13.45
C TYR A 75 -7.28 19.41 12.37
N LEU A 76 -6.85 19.15 11.13
CA LEU A 76 -7.05 20.08 10.02
C LEU A 76 -8.53 20.34 9.73
N ARG A 77 -9.37 19.31 9.79
CA ARG A 77 -10.83 19.43 9.63
C ARG A 77 -11.42 20.36 10.71
N ASP A 78 -11.02 20.17 11.96
CA ASP A 78 -11.61 20.84 13.11
C ASP A 78 -11.07 22.28 13.28
N SER A 79 -9.84 22.54 12.81
CA SER A 79 -9.22 23.88 12.83
C SER A 79 -9.95 24.90 11.94
N GLY A 80 -10.53 24.44 10.81
CA GLY A 80 -11.16 25.32 9.82
C GLY A 80 -10.20 26.31 9.14
N SER A 81 -8.89 26.21 9.38
CA SER A 81 -7.89 27.12 8.84
C SER A 81 -7.75 26.96 7.32
N ALA A 82 -7.55 28.05 6.61
CA ALA A 82 -7.22 28.00 5.19
C ALA A 82 -5.86 27.31 5.00
N LEU A 83 -5.79 26.36 4.08
CA LEU A 83 -4.56 25.62 3.81
C LEU A 83 -3.73 26.32 2.73
N PRO A 84 -2.39 26.39 2.90
CA PRO A 84 -1.53 26.86 1.82
C PRO A 84 -1.61 25.90 0.63
N TRP A 85 -1.43 26.43 -0.58
CA TRP A 85 -1.53 25.66 -1.83
C TRP A 85 -0.64 24.40 -1.83
N THR A 86 0.55 24.47 -1.23
CA THR A 86 1.48 23.34 -1.11
C THR A 86 0.91 22.24 -0.21
N ALA A 87 0.23 22.59 0.89
CA ALA A 87 -0.44 21.62 1.74
C ALA A 87 -1.58 20.93 0.99
N VAL A 88 -2.39 21.69 0.24
CA VAL A 88 -3.48 21.13 -0.58
C VAL A 88 -2.94 20.09 -1.57
N ILE A 89 -1.85 20.39 -2.29
CA ILE A 89 -1.21 19.42 -3.20
C ILE A 89 -0.72 18.19 -2.45
N CYS A 90 -0.05 18.36 -1.31
CA CYS A 90 0.41 17.23 -0.50
C CYS A 90 -0.77 16.35 -0.03
N LEU A 91 -1.91 16.95 0.30
CA LEU A 91 -3.12 16.23 0.69
C LEU A 91 -3.75 15.48 -0.51
N LYS A 92 -3.73 16.04 -1.72
CA LYS A 92 -4.15 15.31 -2.93
C LYS A 92 -3.26 14.10 -3.20
N GLU A 93 -1.95 14.22 -3.01
CA GLU A 93 -1.02 13.08 -3.11
C GLU A 93 -1.23 12.06 -1.99
N LEU A 94 -1.53 12.52 -0.77
CA LEU A 94 -1.85 11.66 0.37
C LEU A 94 -3.08 10.80 0.06
N TYR A 95 -4.08 11.33 -0.63
CA TYR A 95 -5.27 10.58 -1.03
C TYR A 95 -4.90 9.36 -1.89
N LEU A 96 -4.07 9.56 -2.92
CA LEU A 96 -3.60 8.48 -3.78
C LEU A 96 -2.76 7.45 -3.00
N LEU A 97 -1.93 7.92 -2.08
CA LEU A 97 -1.09 7.09 -1.21
C LEU A 97 -1.93 6.21 -0.28
N LEU A 98 -2.94 6.79 0.38
CA LEU A 98 -3.86 6.07 1.27
C LEU A 98 -4.60 4.98 0.51
N TYR A 99 -5.03 5.30 -0.70
CA TYR A 99 -5.78 4.36 -1.52
C TYR A 99 -4.90 3.19 -2.02
N ARG A 100 -3.65 3.46 -2.44
CA ARG A 100 -2.65 2.41 -2.71
C ARG A 100 -2.36 1.57 -1.47
N SER A 101 -2.30 2.20 -0.29
CA SER A 101 -2.10 1.53 0.99
C SER A 101 -3.24 0.57 1.29
N LYS A 102 -4.49 1.00 1.10
CA LYS A 102 -5.70 0.16 1.25
C LYS A 102 -5.63 -1.07 0.36
N ILE A 103 -5.36 -0.90 -0.95
CA ILE A 103 -5.25 -2.02 -1.89
C ILE A 103 -4.20 -3.04 -1.44
N LEU A 104 -3.03 -2.57 -0.99
CA LEU A 104 -1.96 -3.45 -0.54
C LEU A 104 -2.35 -4.22 0.73
N LEU A 105 -2.98 -3.54 1.69
CA LEU A 105 -3.46 -4.16 2.94
C LEU A 105 -4.57 -5.18 2.66
N ASP A 106 -5.55 -4.83 1.84
CA ASP A 106 -6.62 -5.74 1.41
C ASP A 106 -6.05 -6.99 0.73
N TYR A 107 -5.10 -6.79 -0.19
CA TYR A 107 -4.44 -7.89 -0.87
C TYR A 107 -3.76 -8.84 0.12
N CYS A 108 -3.04 -8.29 1.10
CA CYS A 108 -2.39 -9.08 2.15
C CYS A 108 -3.39 -9.79 3.06
N ALA A 109 -4.54 -9.18 3.32
CA ALA A 109 -5.57 -9.74 4.20
C ALA A 109 -6.40 -10.85 3.54
N GLN A 110 -6.66 -10.74 2.24
CA GLN A 110 -7.59 -11.62 1.50
C GLN A 110 -6.90 -12.77 0.75
N SER A 111 -5.57 -12.73 0.62
CA SER A 111 -4.80 -13.74 -0.10
C SER A 111 -4.54 -15.01 0.73
N SER A 112 -4.43 -16.15 0.05
CA SER A 112 -4.02 -17.40 0.71
C SER A 112 -2.56 -17.33 1.17
N LYS A 113 -2.24 -18.07 2.25
CA LYS A 113 -0.86 -18.13 2.80
C LYS A 113 0.16 -18.57 1.76
N LEU A 114 -0.17 -19.57 0.93
CA LEU A 114 0.70 -20.06 -0.14
C LEU A 114 0.95 -18.97 -1.18
N TRP A 115 -0.08 -18.21 -1.57
CA TRP A 115 0.07 -17.14 -2.54
C TRP A 115 0.92 -15.97 -2.00
N LEU A 116 0.73 -15.60 -0.73
CA LEU A 116 1.55 -14.59 -0.06
C LEU A 116 3.00 -15.02 0.12
N LEU A 117 3.25 -16.32 0.34
CA LEU A 117 4.60 -16.87 0.39
C LEU A 117 5.28 -16.72 -0.96
N LEU A 118 4.58 -17.07 -2.04
CA LEU A 118 5.09 -16.86 -3.40
C LEU A 118 5.36 -15.37 -3.60
N GLN A 119 4.38 -14.50 -3.43
CA GLN A 119 4.51 -13.06 -3.73
C GLN A 119 5.28 -12.25 -2.66
N ASN A 120 6.01 -12.89 -1.75
CA ASN A 120 6.56 -12.22 -0.58
C ASN A 120 7.50 -11.05 -0.92
N HIS A 121 8.44 -11.28 -1.85
CA HIS A 121 9.41 -10.26 -2.26
C HIS A 121 8.75 -9.09 -3.01
N PRO A 122 7.92 -9.30 -4.06
CA PRO A 122 7.16 -8.22 -4.68
C PRO A 122 6.30 -7.40 -3.70
N ILE A 123 5.59 -8.06 -2.78
CA ILE A 123 4.77 -7.38 -1.77
C ILE A 123 5.64 -6.51 -0.86
N SER A 124 6.79 -7.02 -0.41
CA SER A 124 7.75 -6.27 0.39
C SER A 124 8.24 -5.02 -0.35
N GLY A 125 8.48 -5.13 -1.65
CA GLY A 125 8.83 -4.00 -2.52
C GLY A 125 7.75 -2.92 -2.53
N HIS A 126 6.48 -3.30 -2.62
CA HIS A 126 5.36 -2.34 -2.59
C HIS A 126 5.25 -1.60 -1.25
N PHE A 127 5.47 -2.27 -0.12
CA PHE A 127 5.54 -1.59 1.18
C PHE A 127 6.71 -0.61 1.25
N HIS A 128 7.85 -0.98 0.66
CA HIS A 128 9.01 -0.10 0.60
C HIS A 128 8.76 1.15 -0.25
N ASP A 129 8.15 0.99 -1.41
CA ASP A 129 7.79 2.10 -2.29
C ASP A 129 6.81 3.06 -1.60
N LEU A 130 5.77 2.54 -0.94
CA LEU A 130 4.87 3.36 -0.12
C LEU A 130 5.60 4.11 0.98
N ASN A 131 6.53 3.47 1.70
CA ASN A 131 7.30 4.17 2.74
C ASN A 131 8.17 5.30 2.17
N LYS A 132 8.69 5.16 0.94
CA LYS A 132 9.41 6.25 0.26
C LYS A 132 8.48 7.38 -0.15
N GLU A 133 7.32 7.06 -0.69
CA GLU A 133 6.28 8.04 -1.02
C GLU A 133 5.89 8.83 0.23
N ILE A 134 5.62 8.15 1.36
CA ILE A 134 5.33 8.80 2.66
C ILE A 134 6.48 9.71 3.10
N SER A 135 7.72 9.23 3.05
CA SER A 135 8.88 10.06 3.41
C SER A 135 8.96 11.31 2.55
N THR A 136 8.71 11.18 1.26
CA THR A 136 8.83 12.29 0.29
C THR A 136 7.70 13.30 0.51
N LEU A 137 6.47 12.82 0.74
CA LEU A 137 5.33 13.66 1.08
C LEU A 137 5.59 14.46 2.36
N LEU A 138 6.07 13.81 3.41
CA LEU A 138 6.40 14.49 4.67
C LEU A 138 7.58 15.44 4.54
N ASP A 139 8.52 15.20 3.62
CA ASP A 139 9.65 16.10 3.36
C ASP A 139 9.22 17.41 2.67
N VAL A 140 8.10 17.38 1.93
CA VAL A 140 7.57 18.52 1.17
C VAL A 140 6.39 19.21 1.90
N PHE A 141 5.75 18.53 2.84
CA PHE A 141 4.62 19.09 3.59
C PHE A 141 5.02 20.37 4.35
N PRO A 142 4.31 21.50 4.18
CA PRO A 142 4.71 22.80 4.71
C PRO A 142 4.35 22.94 6.19
N MET A 143 5.11 22.26 7.07
CA MET A 143 4.85 22.24 8.52
C MET A 143 4.84 23.65 9.15
N GLU A 144 5.64 24.59 8.63
CA GLU A 144 5.72 25.96 9.17
C GLU A 144 4.54 26.85 8.75
N ASP A 145 3.92 26.56 7.60
CA ASP A 145 2.85 27.38 7.03
C ASP A 145 1.45 26.86 7.38
N VAL A 146 1.38 25.72 8.08
CA VAL A 146 0.12 25.11 8.55
C VAL A 146 0.02 25.27 10.06
N GLU A 147 -1.04 25.92 10.51
CA GLU A 147 -1.36 26.04 11.93
C GLU A 147 -1.71 24.66 12.49
N LEU A 148 -0.77 24.08 13.25
CA LEU A 148 -0.91 22.78 13.90
C LEU A 148 -0.72 22.96 15.41
N GLY A 149 -1.50 22.23 16.20
CA GLY A 149 -1.26 22.12 17.64
C GLY A 149 0.08 21.43 17.89
N GLU A 150 0.77 21.84 18.96
CA GLU A 150 2.11 21.33 19.33
C GLU A 150 2.18 19.79 19.32
N ASP A 151 1.20 19.11 19.92
CA ASP A 151 1.15 17.65 19.97
C ASP A 151 1.06 17.01 18.57
N VAL A 152 0.24 17.58 17.68
CA VAL A 152 0.05 17.07 16.31
C VAL A 152 1.31 17.33 15.48
N ARG A 153 1.90 18.53 15.62
CA ARG A 153 3.18 18.89 15.00
C ARG A 153 4.27 17.91 15.39
N GLU A 154 4.43 17.65 16.69
CA GLU A 154 5.44 16.72 17.20
C GLU A 154 5.23 15.31 16.62
N GLN A 155 4.00 14.80 16.61
CA GLN A 155 3.70 13.49 16.06
C GLN A 155 4.10 13.35 14.58
N ILE A 156 3.83 14.38 13.77
CA ILE A 156 4.18 14.38 12.35
C ILE A 156 5.69 14.52 12.12
N GLU A 157 6.37 15.34 12.91
CA GLU A 157 7.84 15.42 12.87
C GLU A 157 8.50 14.10 13.26
N LEU A 158 8.00 13.43 14.29
CA LEU A 158 8.47 12.10 14.69
C LEU A 158 8.29 11.09 13.56
N LEU A 159 7.13 11.10 12.90
CA LEU A 159 6.86 10.27 11.74
C LEU A 159 7.83 10.58 10.58
N GLN A 160 8.07 11.85 10.27
CA GLN A 160 9.01 12.29 9.23
C GLN A 160 10.44 11.80 9.55
N ARG A 161 10.92 11.96 10.79
CA ARG A 161 12.24 11.49 11.23
C ARG A 161 12.36 9.97 11.09
N GLN A 162 11.32 9.22 11.46
CA GLN A 162 11.29 7.76 11.32
C GLN A 162 11.32 7.33 9.84
N ALA A 163 10.56 8.01 8.98
CA ALA A 163 10.51 7.74 7.54
C ALA A 163 11.88 7.98 6.88
N ARG A 164 12.56 9.09 7.22
CA ARG A 164 13.92 9.40 6.75
C ARG A 164 14.94 8.34 7.18
N ARG A 165 14.89 7.89 8.43
CA ARG A 165 15.80 6.83 8.93
C ARG A 165 15.58 5.53 8.16
N ALA A 166 14.34 5.12 7.94
CA ALA A 166 14.02 3.93 7.16
C ALA A 166 14.55 4.01 5.72
N LYS A 167 14.42 5.18 5.07
CA LYS A 167 14.97 5.47 3.74
C LYS A 167 16.49 5.31 3.71
N LEU A 168 17.21 5.87 4.68
CA LEU A 168 18.68 5.78 4.77
C LEU A 168 19.16 4.34 5.02
N LEU A 169 18.46 3.58 5.87
CA LEU A 169 18.80 2.18 6.14
C LEU A 169 18.67 1.32 4.88
N SER A 170 17.57 1.46 4.14
CA SER A 170 17.41 0.77 2.86
C SER A 170 18.49 1.15 1.83
N MET A 171 18.86 2.44 1.76
CA MET A 171 19.96 2.87 0.88
C MET A 171 21.30 2.26 1.29
N LYS A 172 21.56 2.11 2.59
CA LYS A 172 22.79 1.49 3.12
C LYS A 172 22.80 -0.03 2.91
N GLU A 173 21.68 -0.72 3.10
CA GLU A 173 21.54 -2.15 2.83
C GLU A 173 21.75 -2.47 1.35
N MET A 174 21.18 -1.67 0.45
CA MET A 174 21.40 -1.80 -1.00
C MET A 174 22.88 -1.65 -1.38
N ARG A 175 23.65 -0.84 -0.64
CA ARG A 175 25.10 -0.67 -0.85
C ARG A 175 25.96 -1.76 -0.24
N ARG A 176 25.50 -2.49 0.80
CA ARG A 176 26.32 -3.47 1.53
C ARG A 176 25.96 -4.94 1.26
N GLY A 177 24.71 -5.25 0.93
CA GLY A 177 24.21 -6.63 0.84
C GLY A 177 23.83 -7.10 -0.57
N GLY A 178 24.13 -6.31 -1.60
CA GLY A 178 23.53 -6.46 -2.93
C GLY A 178 23.83 -7.77 -3.66
N ALA A 179 24.96 -8.45 -3.44
CA ALA A 179 25.31 -9.62 -4.24
C ALA A 179 24.61 -10.90 -3.75
N LEU A 180 24.81 -11.29 -2.49
CA LEU A 180 24.29 -12.55 -1.94
C LEU A 180 22.77 -12.52 -1.71
N LEU A 181 22.22 -11.37 -1.34
CA LEU A 181 20.77 -11.21 -1.21
C LEU A 181 20.08 -11.24 -2.58
N MET A 182 20.66 -10.61 -3.61
CA MET A 182 20.11 -10.71 -4.96
C MET A 182 20.23 -12.12 -5.52
N GLU A 183 21.32 -12.83 -5.25
CA GLU A 183 21.49 -14.22 -5.69
C GLU A 183 20.45 -15.16 -5.03
N PHE A 184 20.21 -15.00 -3.73
CA PHE A 184 19.16 -15.70 -3.00
C PHE A 184 17.74 -15.30 -3.45
N LEU A 185 17.50 -14.01 -3.69
CA LEU A 185 16.22 -13.52 -4.18
C LEU A 185 15.94 -13.95 -5.62
N MET A 186 16.96 -13.98 -6.49
CA MET A 186 16.86 -14.47 -7.86
C MET A 186 16.59 -15.98 -7.90
N THR A 187 17.20 -16.75 -7.00
CA THR A 187 16.91 -18.20 -6.86
C THR A 187 15.53 -18.47 -6.27
N LEU A 188 15.06 -17.67 -5.30
CA LEU A 188 13.68 -17.75 -4.81
C LEU A 188 12.69 -17.31 -5.88
N GLN A 189 12.99 -16.26 -6.65
CA GLN A 189 12.11 -15.74 -7.68
C GLN A 189 12.06 -16.67 -8.90
N SER A 190 13.16 -17.36 -9.23
CA SER A 190 13.16 -18.41 -10.24
C SER A 190 12.36 -19.63 -9.78
N ALA A 191 12.55 -20.09 -8.53
CA ALA A 191 11.76 -21.18 -7.94
C ALA A 191 10.27 -20.83 -7.88
N GLN A 192 9.93 -19.60 -7.49
CA GLN A 192 8.56 -19.10 -7.47
C GLN A 192 7.95 -19.08 -8.88
N LYS A 193 8.70 -18.61 -9.88
CA LYS A 193 8.26 -18.58 -11.28
C LYS A 193 8.06 -20.00 -11.82
N LEU A 194 8.93 -20.95 -11.47
CA LEU A 194 8.75 -22.37 -11.78
C LEU A 194 7.47 -22.93 -11.15
N LEU A 195 7.20 -22.61 -9.89
CA LEU A 195 5.99 -23.06 -9.19
C LEU A 195 4.71 -22.43 -9.77
N GLN A 196 4.79 -21.16 -10.19
CA GLN A 196 3.70 -20.44 -10.84
C GLN A 196 3.41 -20.99 -12.24
N ASN A 197 4.46 -21.32 -13.00
CA ASN A 197 4.35 -21.99 -14.30
C ASN A 197 3.79 -23.42 -14.15
N ALA A 198 4.25 -24.17 -13.15
CA ALA A 198 3.72 -25.50 -12.84
C ALA A 198 2.23 -25.45 -12.47
N LEU A 199 1.81 -24.46 -11.67
CA LEU A 199 0.39 -24.24 -11.35
C LEU A 199 -0.45 -23.84 -12.57
N GLN A 200 0.11 -23.06 -13.50
CA GLN A 200 -0.55 -22.72 -14.76
C GLN A 200 -0.66 -23.92 -15.72
N LEU A 201 0.31 -24.84 -15.70
CA LEU A 201 0.28 -26.09 -16.47
C LEU A 201 -0.66 -27.16 -15.88
N LEU A 202 -0.91 -27.12 -14.57
CA LEU A 202 -1.84 -28.03 -13.88
C LEU A 202 -3.31 -27.58 -13.95
N LEU A 203 -3.57 -26.30 -14.21
CA LEU A 203 -4.93 -25.75 -14.30
C LEU A 203 -5.79 -26.39 -15.41
N PRO A 204 -5.26 -26.65 -16.63
CA PRO A 204 -5.99 -27.33 -17.71
C PRO A 204 -6.23 -28.82 -17.44
N LEU A 205 -5.33 -29.49 -16.72
CA LEU A 205 -5.45 -30.92 -16.41
C LEU A 205 -6.57 -31.22 -15.40
N ARG A 206 -6.95 -30.25 -14.57
CA ARG A 206 -8.10 -30.36 -13.65
C ARG A 206 -9.46 -30.22 -14.34
N LEU A 207 -9.53 -29.59 -15.52
CA LEU A 207 -10.75 -29.48 -16.32
C LEU A 207 -11.06 -30.75 -17.12
N HIS A 208 -10.08 -31.63 -17.34
CA HIS A 208 -10.25 -32.90 -18.06
C HIS A 208 -10.59 -34.09 -17.16
N LEU A 209 -10.65 -33.90 -15.83
CA LEU A 209 -10.98 -34.96 -14.86
C LEU A 209 -12.37 -34.80 -14.21
N LEU A 210 -13.18 -33.84 -14.65
CA LEU A 210 -14.60 -33.80 -14.29
C LEU A 210 -15.34 -34.86 -15.13
N PRO A 211 -16.02 -35.85 -14.52
CA PRO A 211 -16.72 -36.86 -15.29
C PRO A 211 -17.85 -36.19 -16.09
N THR A 212 -17.74 -36.24 -17.42
CA THR A 212 -18.83 -35.91 -18.32
C THR A 212 -19.97 -36.87 -18.04
N LYS A 213 -21.06 -36.40 -17.43
CA LYS A 213 -22.33 -37.15 -17.41
C LYS A 213 -22.67 -37.51 -18.86
N GLN A 214 -22.65 -38.81 -19.17
CA GLN A 214 -23.19 -39.30 -20.43
C GLN A 214 -24.68 -38.97 -20.50
N PRO A 215 -25.20 -38.48 -21.64
CA PRO A 215 -26.64 -38.42 -21.84
C PRO A 215 -27.16 -39.85 -22.05
N GLN A 216 -28.00 -40.33 -21.13
CA GLN A 216 -28.83 -41.48 -21.41
C GLN A 216 -29.89 -41.06 -22.44
N GLY A 217 -29.74 -41.54 -23.66
CA GLY A 217 -30.84 -41.60 -24.62
C GLY A 217 -31.57 -42.93 -24.44
N PHE A 218 -32.87 -42.86 -24.18
CA PHE A 218 -33.97 -43.41 -24.98
C PHE A 218 -35.30 -42.91 -24.41
#